data_AF-A0A529LNP2-F1
#
_entry.id   AF-A0A529LNP2-F1
#
_cell.length_a   1.000
_cell.length_b   1.000
_cell.length_c   1.000
_cell.angle_alpha   90.00
_cell.angle_beta   90.00
_cell.angle_gamma   90.00
#
_symmetry.space_group_name_H-M   'P 1'
#
loop_
_entity.id
_entity.type
_entity.pdbx_description
1 polymer ?
#
loop_
_entity_poly.entity_id
_entity_poly.type
_entity_poly.pdbx_seq_one_letter_code
_entity_poly.pdbx_strand_id
1 'polypeptide(L)'
;DFKLPRVDVLGMDSDGSSIYLKGVSSRTNALPPSVPADVLPLALIENVWTGTPNVTDVRVRAYTMARIDRMYNSLVDALDLIALERLQRDIDSREPISKNGVFVDPFTSDRYRDEGEPQTAAVFGGLLRLAIDPTFHPINLAGVTLLNWTE
;
A
#
# COMPACT_ATOMS: atom_id res chain seq x y z
N ASP A 1 51.38 3.23 12.78
CA ASP A 1 50.38 2.24 13.22
C ASP A 1 49.00 2.84 12.95
N PHE A 2 48.24 2.35 11.96
CA PHE A 2 46.98 2.97 11.51
C PHE A 2 45.80 2.23 12.15
N LYS A 3 45.06 2.91 13.04
CA LYS A 3 43.86 2.34 13.68
C LYS A 3 42.66 2.46 12.73
N LEU A 4 42.06 1.32 12.41
CA LEU A 4 40.86 1.27 11.57
C LEU A 4 39.61 1.68 12.36
N PRO A 5 38.64 2.36 11.73
CA PRO A 5 37.37 2.69 12.37
C PRO A 5 36.69 1.47 12.99
N ARG A 6 36.02 1.67 14.13
CA ARG A 6 35.37 0.61 14.91
C ARG A 6 34.13 1.14 15.61
N VAL A 7 33.07 0.34 15.65
CA VAL A 7 31.88 0.62 16.46
C VAL A 7 31.93 -0.24 17.71
N ASP A 8 31.91 0.39 18.88
CA ASP A 8 31.93 -0.25 20.19
C ASP A 8 30.60 -0.04 20.90
N VAL A 9 30.30 -0.89 21.89
CA VAL A 9 29.11 -0.74 22.74
C VAL A 9 29.56 -0.48 24.17
N LEU A 10 29.07 0.62 24.75
CA LEU A 10 29.11 0.84 26.18
C LEU A 10 27.84 0.27 26.79
N GLY A 11 27.99 -0.68 27.71
CA GLY A 11 26.90 -1.34 28.41
C GLY A 11 27.09 -1.37 29.91
N MET A 12 26.10 -1.91 30.60
CA MET A 12 26.09 -2.13 32.04
C MET A 12 25.76 -3.60 32.32
N ASP A 13 26.55 -4.25 33.16
CA ASP A 13 26.29 -5.61 33.63
C ASP A 13 25.13 -5.65 34.63
N SER A 14 24.61 -6.85 34.88
CA SER A 14 23.69 -7.20 35.97
C SER A 14 24.17 -6.71 37.36
N ASP A 15 25.49 -6.71 37.60
CA ASP A 15 26.11 -6.20 38.83
C ASP A 15 26.20 -4.65 38.87
N GLY A 16 25.71 -3.96 37.84
CA GLY A 16 25.78 -2.50 37.71
C GLY A 16 27.14 -1.96 37.26
N SER A 17 28.09 -2.83 36.95
CA SER A 17 29.42 -2.45 36.44
C SER A 17 29.35 -2.00 34.99
N SER A 18 30.08 -0.94 34.62
CA SER A 18 30.19 -0.50 33.23
C SER A 18 31.11 -1.43 32.44
N ILE A 19 30.60 -1.98 31.33
CA ILE A 19 31.35 -2.86 30.43
C ILE A 19 31.53 -2.17 29.08
N TYR A 20 32.74 -2.30 28.52
CA TYR A 20 33.07 -1.80 27.20
C TYR A 20 33.29 -2.97 26.24
N LEU A 21 32.33 -3.19 25.34
CA LEU A 21 32.38 -4.25 24.34
C LEU A 21 33.00 -3.69 23.06
N LYS A 22 34.11 -4.30 22.62
CA LYS A 22 34.83 -3.88 21.42
C LYS A 22 34.21 -4.57 20.20
N GLY A 23 33.85 -3.79 19.18
CA GLY A 23 33.40 -4.34 17.91
C GLY A 23 34.53 -4.81 17.02
N VAL A 24 34.19 -5.09 15.76
CA VAL A 24 35.16 -5.49 14.74
C VAL A 24 35.58 -4.25 13.95
N SER A 25 36.88 -3.95 13.96
CA SER A 25 37.42 -2.84 13.18
C SER A 25 37.35 -3.14 11.68
N SER A 26 36.86 -2.19 10.88
CA SER A 26 36.78 -2.32 9.42
C SER A 26 37.04 -0.96 8.75
N ARG A 27 37.58 -0.98 7.52
CA ARG A 27 37.74 0.24 6.70
C ARG A 27 36.39 0.83 6.27
N THR A 28 35.40 -0.03 6.07
CA THR A 28 34.06 0.32 5.60
C THR A 28 33.05 -0.51 6.39
N ASN A 29 31.96 0.10 6.87
CA ASN A 29 30.91 -0.55 7.65
C ASN A 29 31.48 -1.38 8.82
N ALA A 30 32.08 -0.70 9.80
CA ALA A 30 32.45 -1.35 11.04
C ALA A 30 31.19 -1.88 11.75
N LEU A 31 31.24 -3.14 12.19
CA LEU A 31 30.10 -3.83 12.75
C LEU A 31 30.14 -3.74 14.29
N PRO A 32 29.03 -3.37 14.95
CA PRO A 32 28.95 -3.41 16.40
C PRO A 32 29.12 -4.85 16.91
N PRO A 33 29.67 -5.04 18.12
CA PRO A 33 29.73 -6.36 18.73
C PRO A 33 28.33 -6.89 19.05
N SER A 34 28.19 -8.22 19.08
CA SER A 34 27.00 -8.84 19.64
C SER A 34 26.96 -8.59 21.15
N VAL A 35 25.89 -7.97 21.64
CA VAL A 35 25.72 -7.66 23.07
C VAL A 35 25.16 -8.90 23.78
N PRO A 36 25.85 -9.45 24.80
CA PRO A 36 25.32 -10.55 25.60
C PRO A 36 24.01 -10.18 26.28
N ALA A 37 23.14 -11.16 26.54
CA ALA A 37 21.81 -10.91 27.14
C ALA A 37 21.88 -10.30 28.56
N ASP A 38 22.97 -10.56 29.29
CA ASP A 38 23.19 -10.06 30.65
C ASP A 38 23.68 -8.60 30.69
N VAL A 39 24.03 -8.03 29.53
CA VAL A 39 24.54 -6.66 29.42
C VAL A 39 23.47 -5.73 28.83
N LEU A 40 23.12 -4.69 29.58
CA LEU A 40 22.24 -3.62 29.14
C LEU A 40 23.03 -2.62 28.28
N PRO A 41 22.76 -2.49 26.97
CA PRO A 41 23.43 -1.49 26.14
C PRO A 41 22.96 -0.08 26.52
N LEU A 42 23.91 0.85 26.66
CA LEU A 42 23.66 2.25 26.99
C LEU A 42 23.94 3.15 25.79
N ALA A 43 25.09 2.96 25.13
CA ALA A 43 25.47 3.78 23.99
C ALA A 43 26.31 3.00 22.98
N LEU A 44 26.16 3.38 21.71
CA LEU A 44 27.08 3.01 20.64
C LEU A 44 28.15 4.09 20.50
N ILE A 45 29.41 3.67 20.39
CA ILE A 45 30.56 4.56 20.27
C ILE A 45 31.24 4.26 18.94
N GLU A 46 31.20 5.23 18.03
CA GLU A 46 31.83 5.14 16.71
C GLU A 46 33.21 5.79 16.76
N ASN A 47 34.25 4.97 16.82
CA ASN A 47 35.63 5.41 16.86
C ASN A 47 36.19 5.56 15.45
N VAL A 48 36.42 6.79 15.00
CA VAL A 48 37.08 7.11 13.73
C VAL A 48 38.60 7.31 13.90
N TRP A 49 39.08 7.42 15.15
CA TRP A 49 40.49 7.60 15.58
C TRP A 49 41.22 8.84 15.07
N THR A 50 40.72 9.51 14.03
CA THR A 50 41.22 10.78 13.51
C THR A 50 40.58 12.00 14.17
N GLY A 51 39.61 11.79 15.06
CA GLY A 51 38.89 12.85 15.77
C GLY A 51 38.06 12.32 16.93
N THR A 52 37.17 13.16 17.44
CA THR A 52 36.26 12.82 18.55
C THR A 52 35.30 11.70 18.13
N PRO A 53 35.13 10.64 18.94
CA PRO A 53 34.17 9.58 18.65
C PRO A 53 32.74 10.10 18.71
N ASN A 54 31.89 9.58 17.82
CA ASN A 54 30.45 9.85 17.85
C ASN A 54 29.78 8.89 18.86
N VAL A 55 28.90 9.41 19.70
CA VAL A 55 28.22 8.63 20.74
C VAL A 55 26.72 8.72 20.54
N THR A 56 26.10 7.58 20.27
CA THR A 56 24.66 7.46 20.02
C THR A 56 23.99 6.76 21.22
N ASP A 57 22.97 7.36 21.81
CA ASP A 57 22.18 6.77 22.90
C ASP A 57 21.33 5.60 22.36
N VAL A 58 21.56 4.40 22.88
CA VAL A 58 20.81 3.17 22.54
C VAL A 58 20.20 2.55 23.79
N ARG A 59 20.10 3.33 24.88
CA ARG A 59 19.59 2.84 26.15
C ARG A 59 18.18 2.29 25.98
N VAL A 60 17.99 1.09 26.52
CA VAL A 60 16.66 0.48 26.64
C VAL A 60 15.84 1.29 27.65
N ARG A 61 14.72 1.85 27.19
CA ARG A 61 13.82 2.65 28.03
C ARG A 61 12.80 1.72 28.68
N ALA A 62 12.78 1.69 30.01
CA ALA A 62 11.70 1.04 30.75
C ALA A 62 10.45 1.92 30.68
N TYR A 63 9.35 1.36 30.16
CA TYR A 63 8.03 1.97 30.22
C TYR A 63 7.19 1.26 31.28
N THR A 64 6.29 1.99 31.93
CA THR A 64 5.33 1.37 32.84
C THR A 64 4.35 0.51 32.06
N MET A 65 3.84 -0.56 32.68
CA MET A 65 2.85 -1.44 32.03
C MET A 65 1.62 -0.66 31.56
N ALA A 66 1.14 0.30 32.36
CA ALA A 66 0.04 1.20 31.99
C ALA A 66 0.34 2.11 30.79
N ARG A 67 1.61 2.41 30.49
CA ARG A 67 1.98 3.16 29.29
C ARG A 67 2.03 2.25 28.06
N ILE A 68 2.55 1.04 28.21
CA ILE A 68 2.57 0.05 27.14
C ILE A 68 1.15 -0.29 26.71
N ASP A 69 0.25 -0.54 27.67
CA ASP A 69 -1.15 -0.85 27.41
C ASP A 69 -1.88 0.29 26.67
N ARG A 70 -1.69 1.54 27.10
CA ARG A 70 -2.23 2.70 26.39
C ARG A 70 -1.71 2.83 24.96
N MET A 71 -0.43 2.58 24.74
CA MET A 71 0.15 2.59 23.39
C MET A 71 -0.42 1.47 22.52
N TYR A 72 -0.61 0.29 23.10
CA TYR A 72 -1.22 -0.84 22.41
C TYR A 72 -2.67 -0.53 22.00
N ASN A 73 -3.49 -0.04 22.93
CA ASN A 73 -4.88 0.32 22.65
C ASN A 73 -4.97 1.43 21.59
N SER A 74 -4.12 2.47 21.67
CA SER A 74 -4.06 3.51 20.65
C SER A 74 -3.67 2.99 19.26
N LEU A 75 -2.86 1.93 19.18
CA LEU A 75 -2.51 1.28 17.91
C LEU A 75 -3.71 0.53 17.35
N VAL A 76 -4.41 -0.23 18.19
CA VAL A 76 -5.63 -0.94 17.80
C VAL A 76 -6.68 0.04 17.28
N ASP A 77 -6.94 1.13 18.01
CA ASP A 77 -7.87 2.18 17.59
C ASP A 77 -7.50 2.78 16.23
N ALA A 78 -6.20 3.01 15.99
CA ALA A 78 -5.73 3.53 14.70
C ALA A 78 -5.93 2.53 13.56
N LEU A 79 -5.72 1.23 13.80
CA LEU A 79 -5.97 0.17 12.82
C LEU A 79 -7.46 0.06 12.49
N ASP A 80 -8.33 0.14 13.50
CA ASP A 80 -9.78 0.11 13.30
C ASP A 80 -10.25 1.32 12.48
N LEU A 81 -9.69 2.50 12.76
CA LEU A 81 -9.99 3.70 11.97
C LEU A 81 -9.53 3.54 10.52
N ILE A 82 -8.35 2.96 10.27
CA ILE A 82 -7.87 2.66 8.91
C ILE A 82 -8.78 1.65 8.21
N ALA A 83 -9.26 0.63 8.92
CA ALA A 83 -10.17 -0.36 8.37
C ALA A 83 -11.51 0.26 7.97
N LEU A 84 -12.09 1.11 8.84
CA LEU A 84 -13.30 1.87 8.55
C LEU A 84 -13.11 2.77 7.34
N GLU A 85 -12.00 3.49 7.27
CA GLU A 85 -11.68 4.41 6.19
C GLU A 85 -11.54 3.70 4.84
N ARG A 86 -10.93 2.50 4.83
CA ARG A 86 -10.90 1.63 3.64
C ARG A 86 -12.28 1.16 3.22
N LEU A 87 -13.14 0.80 4.18
CA LEU A 87 -14.51 0.38 3.89
C LEU A 87 -15.33 1.54 3.31
N GLN A 88 -15.19 2.73 3.88
CA GLN A 88 -15.83 3.94 3.36
C GLN A 88 -15.32 4.30 1.96
N ARG A 89 -14.00 4.20 1.70
CA ARG A 89 -13.45 4.38 0.36
C ARG A 89 -13.96 3.35 -0.65
N ASP A 90 -14.11 2.09 -0.25
CA ASP A 90 -14.66 1.04 -1.12
C ASP A 90 -16.13 1.33 -1.47
N ILE A 91 -16.95 1.70 -0.47
CA ILE A 91 -18.34 2.14 -0.70
C ILE A 91 -18.37 3.34 -1.65
N ASP A 92 -17.55 4.36 -1.39
CA ASP A 92 -17.46 5.56 -2.21
C ASP A 92 -17.05 5.26 -3.66
N SER A 93 -16.17 4.28 -3.87
CA SER A 93 -15.78 3.82 -5.20
C SER A 93 -16.88 3.01 -5.90
N ARG A 94 -17.72 2.29 -5.15
CA ARG A 94 -18.79 1.45 -5.71
C ARG A 94 -20.04 2.25 -6.03
N GLU A 95 -20.31 3.32 -5.29
CA GLU A 95 -21.52 4.13 -5.44
C GLU A 95 -21.25 5.62 -5.78
N PRO A 96 -20.44 5.96 -6.80
CA PRO A 96 -20.19 7.35 -7.16
C PRO A 96 -21.45 8.05 -7.72
N ILE A 97 -22.36 7.30 -8.35
CA ILE A 97 -23.52 7.82 -9.09
C ILE A 97 -24.66 8.25 -8.14
N SER A 98 -24.81 7.59 -6.99
CA SER A 98 -25.83 7.90 -5.97
C SER A 98 -25.60 9.27 -5.29
N LYS A 99 -24.34 9.71 -5.18
CA LYS A 99 -23.97 10.93 -4.42
C LYS A 99 -24.43 12.24 -5.04
N ASN A 100 -24.58 12.31 -6.36
CA ASN A 100 -25.01 13.54 -7.05
C ASN A 100 -26.53 13.63 -7.23
N GLY A 101 -27.31 12.64 -6.75
CA GLY A 101 -28.77 12.63 -6.87
C GLY A 101 -29.29 12.56 -8.32
N VAL A 102 -28.41 12.34 -9.30
CA VAL A 102 -28.77 12.20 -10.72
C VAL A 102 -28.45 10.77 -11.14
N PHE A 103 -29.50 9.98 -11.31
CA PHE A 103 -29.43 8.64 -11.86
C PHE A 103 -29.24 8.73 -13.38
N VAL A 104 -28.03 8.44 -13.86
CA VAL A 104 -27.73 8.37 -15.31
C VAL A 104 -27.31 6.94 -15.62
N ASP A 105 -28.07 6.25 -16.46
CA ASP A 105 -27.66 4.93 -16.99
C ASP A 105 -26.41 5.11 -17.86
N PRO A 106 -25.27 4.49 -17.52
CA PRO A 106 -24.07 4.55 -18.35
C PRO A 106 -24.18 3.76 -19.66
N PHE A 107 -25.31 3.09 -19.93
CA PHE A 107 -25.58 2.36 -21.17
C PHE A 107 -24.54 1.25 -21.47
N THR A 108 -23.90 0.73 -20.42
CA THR A 108 -22.92 -0.36 -20.48
C THR A 108 -23.49 -1.70 -20.04
N SER A 109 -24.59 -1.70 -19.28
CA SER A 109 -25.26 -2.90 -18.79
C SER A 109 -26.71 -2.60 -18.42
N ASP A 110 -27.58 -3.62 -18.40
CA ASP A 110 -28.99 -3.45 -18.05
C ASP A 110 -29.25 -3.28 -16.54
N ARG A 111 -28.20 -3.25 -15.71
CA ARG A 111 -28.30 -3.20 -14.23
C ARG A 111 -29.02 -1.96 -13.68
N TYR A 112 -28.96 -0.85 -14.41
CA TYR A 112 -29.52 0.44 -14.00
C TYR A 112 -30.72 0.86 -14.87
N ARG A 113 -31.36 -0.09 -15.55
CA ARG A 113 -32.54 0.19 -16.38
C ARG A 113 -33.82 0.09 -15.57
N ASP A 114 -34.76 0.98 -15.87
CA ASP A 114 -36.13 0.89 -15.35
C ASP A 114 -36.88 -0.23 -16.09
N GLU A 115 -37.51 -1.13 -15.34
CA GLU A 115 -38.28 -2.27 -15.86
C GLU A 115 -39.72 -1.90 -16.25
N GLY A 116 -40.16 -0.66 -15.99
CA GLY A 116 -41.55 -0.23 -16.16
C GLY A 116 -42.05 -0.09 -17.60
N GLU A 117 -41.17 0.14 -18.57
CA GLU A 117 -41.54 0.41 -19.98
C GLU A 117 -40.65 -0.36 -20.97
N PRO A 118 -41.17 -0.81 -22.12
CA PRO A 118 -40.39 -1.51 -23.13
C PRO A 118 -39.35 -0.56 -23.77
N GLN A 119 -38.08 -0.83 -23.49
CA GLN A 119 -36.96 -0.02 -23.98
C GLN A 119 -36.53 -0.46 -25.38
N THR A 120 -37.05 0.21 -26.42
CA THR A 120 -36.81 -0.13 -27.84
C THR A 120 -35.61 0.61 -28.46
N ALA A 121 -34.88 1.41 -27.70
CA ALA A 121 -33.72 2.14 -28.20
C ALA A 121 -32.49 1.23 -28.38
N ALA A 122 -31.68 1.49 -29.41
CA ALA A 122 -30.44 0.76 -29.63
C ALA A 122 -29.32 1.37 -28.77
N VAL A 123 -28.65 0.54 -27.98
CA VAL A 123 -27.51 0.94 -27.14
C VAL A 123 -26.24 0.28 -27.65
N PHE A 124 -25.27 1.10 -28.08
CA PHE A 124 -23.97 0.60 -28.54
C PHE A 124 -22.85 1.56 -28.13
N GLY A 125 -21.76 1.01 -27.57
CA GLY A 125 -20.58 1.79 -27.18
C GLY A 125 -20.86 2.87 -26.11
N GLY A 126 -21.80 2.64 -25.21
CA GLY A 126 -22.18 3.60 -24.16
C GLY A 126 -23.03 4.77 -24.66
N LEU A 127 -23.57 4.69 -25.88
CA LEU A 127 -24.43 5.71 -26.48
C LEU A 127 -25.79 5.13 -26.82
N LEU A 128 -26.85 5.85 -26.45
CA LEU A 128 -28.22 5.57 -26.85
C LEU A 128 -28.50 6.19 -28.22
N ARG A 129 -28.99 5.38 -29.15
CA ARG A 129 -29.32 5.77 -30.52
C ARG A 129 -30.72 5.26 -30.89
N LEU A 130 -31.32 5.87 -31.90
CA LEU A 130 -32.57 5.37 -32.48
C LEU A 130 -32.32 3.97 -33.04
N ALA A 131 -33.18 3.02 -32.68
CA ALA A 131 -33.12 1.69 -33.26
C ALA A 131 -33.44 1.76 -34.76
N ILE A 132 -32.65 1.05 -35.55
CA ILE A 132 -32.93 0.84 -36.96
C ILE A 132 -33.54 -0.55 -37.04
N ASP A 133 -34.79 -0.64 -37.48
CA ASP A 133 -35.47 -1.91 -37.75
C ASP A 133 -35.28 -2.26 -39.24
N PRO A 134 -34.31 -3.13 -39.61
CA PRO A 134 -34.09 -3.47 -41.01
C PRO A 134 -35.20 -4.38 -41.53
N THR A 135 -35.87 -3.94 -42.60
CA THR A 135 -36.71 -4.83 -43.41
C THR A 135 -35.84 -5.53 -44.46
N PHE A 136 -35.63 -6.84 -44.29
CA PHE A 136 -34.92 -7.64 -45.28
C PHE A 136 -35.88 -8.10 -46.38
N HIS A 137 -35.55 -7.79 -47.62
CA HIS A 137 -36.24 -8.29 -48.80
C HIS A 137 -35.39 -9.39 -49.44
N PRO A 138 -35.73 -10.68 -49.25
CA PRO A 138 -35.00 -11.76 -49.89
C PRO A 138 -35.26 -11.72 -51.40
N ILE A 139 -34.20 -11.63 -52.19
CA ILE A 139 -34.28 -11.78 -53.65
C ILE A 139 -34.03 -13.25 -53.95
N ASN A 140 -35.05 -13.95 -54.45
CA ASN A 140 -34.90 -15.32 -54.93
C ASN A 140 -34.19 -15.28 -56.29
N LEU A 141 -32.93 -15.69 -56.31
CA LEU A 141 -32.15 -15.89 -57.53
C LEU A 141 -32.32 -17.34 -57.98
N ALA A 142 -32.57 -17.57 -59.27
CA ALA A 142 -32.77 -18.90 -59.85
C ALA A 142 -31.47 -19.76 -59.91
N GLY A 143 -30.36 -19.24 -59.39
CA GLY A 143 -29.04 -19.88 -59.37
C GLY A 143 -27.95 -18.92 -58.88
N VAL A 144 -26.71 -19.38 -58.85
CA VAL A 144 -25.55 -18.53 -58.50
C VAL A 144 -25.33 -17.51 -59.62
N THR A 145 -25.67 -16.24 -59.38
CA THR A 145 -25.41 -15.13 -60.31
C THR A 145 -24.19 -14.34 -59.84
N LEU A 146 -23.22 -14.14 -60.74
CA LEU A 146 -22.09 -13.24 -60.50
C LEU A 146 -22.48 -11.82 -60.93
N LEU A 147 -21.97 -10.79 -60.24
CA LEU A 147 -22.14 -9.40 -60.66
C LEU A 147 -21.35 -9.14 -61.95
N ASN A 148 -21.88 -8.31 -62.83
CA ASN A 148 -21.15 -7.87 -64.02
C ASN A 148 -19.93 -7.04 -63.60
N TRP A 149 -18.75 -7.43 -64.06
CA TRP A 149 -17.53 -6.65 -63.87
C TRP A 149 -17.62 -5.37 -64.70
N THR A 150 -17.33 -4.22 -64.08
CA THR A 150 -17.15 -2.91 -64.73
C THR A 150 -15.81 -2.33 -64.30
N GLU A 151 -15.00 -1.88 -65.26
CA GLU A 151 -13.72 -1.20 -65.04
C GLU A 151 -13.88 0.18 -64.39
#